data_AF-A0A6P7SNC4-F1
#
_entry.id   AF-A0A6P7SNC4-F1
#
_cell.length_a   1.000
_cell.length_b   1.000
_cell.length_c   1.000
_cell.angle_alpha   90.00
_cell.angle_beta   90.00
_cell.angle_gamma   90.00
#
_symmetry.space_group_name_H-M   'P 1'
#
loop_
_entity.id
_entity.type
_entity.pdbx_description
1 polymer ?
#
loop_
_entity_poly.entity_id
_entity_poly.type
_entity_poly.pdbx_seq_one_letter_code
_entity_poly.pdbx_strand_id
1 'polypeptide(L)'
;MSKTRYSKISQYLHLTDSTNAPNKNDPNYDPLYKVRPVIDLLVNNYKTVYLPGKNLSVDEAMIGYKGRVHFQQYMPAKPTKWGIKIWEVCESETGYCVNFNVYTDKKPDE
;
A
#
# COMPACT_ATOMS: atom_id res chain seq x y z
N MET A 1 7.14 19.93 17.91
CA MET A 1 5.66 19.88 17.99
C MET A 1 5.25 19.34 19.35
N SER A 2 4.20 19.85 20.00
CA SER A 2 3.74 19.29 21.29
C SER A 2 3.09 17.91 21.10
N LYS A 3 3.15 17.06 22.13
CA LYS A 3 2.47 15.75 22.15
C LYS A 3 0.99 15.88 21.76
N THR A 4 0.30 16.87 22.34
CA THR A 4 -1.12 17.15 22.06
C THR A 4 -1.36 17.50 20.60
N ARG A 5 -0.50 18.35 20.00
CA ARG A 5 -0.65 18.73 18.59
C ARG A 5 -0.41 17.53 17.67
N TYR A 6 0.62 16.73 17.94
CA TYR A 6 0.91 15.52 17.18
C TYR A 6 -0.26 14.52 17.21
N SER A 7 -0.77 14.20 18.41
CA SER A 7 -1.90 13.27 18.55
C SER A 7 -3.15 13.75 17.80
N LYS A 8 -3.47 15.06 17.86
CA LYS A 8 -4.60 15.61 17.10
C LYS A 8 -4.39 15.47 15.60
N ILE A 9 -3.21 15.81 15.07
CA ILE A 9 -2.94 15.66 13.63
C ILE A 9 -3.04 14.19 13.21
N SER A 10 -2.44 13.27 13.97
CA SER A 10 -2.48 11.84 13.64
C SER A 10 -3.90 11.25 13.68
N GLN A 11 -4.79 11.78 14.52
CA GLN A 11 -6.18 11.32 14.62
C GLN A 11 -7.04 11.77 13.44
N TYR A 12 -6.78 12.97 12.91
CA TYR A 12 -7.60 13.61 11.88
C TYR A 12 -6.89 13.71 10.52
N LEU A 13 -5.85 12.90 10.29
CA LEU A 13 -5.17 12.86 9.01
C LEU A 13 -6.04 12.12 7.98
N HIS A 14 -6.55 12.86 7.00
CA HIS A 14 -7.26 12.33 5.84
C HIS A 14 -6.52 12.72 4.57
N LEU A 15 -6.35 11.76 3.66
CA LEU A 15 -5.66 11.97 2.38
C LEU A 15 -6.65 12.15 1.21
N THR A 16 -7.92 11.80 1.43
CA THR A 16 -9.00 11.93 0.44
C THR A 16 -10.30 12.39 1.08
N ASP A 17 -11.17 12.97 0.25
CA ASP A 17 -12.54 13.29 0.64
C ASP A 17 -13.38 12.00 0.71
N SER A 18 -13.79 11.62 1.92
CA SER A 18 -14.55 10.39 2.14
C SER A 18 -16.02 10.51 1.73
N THR A 19 -16.53 11.71 1.44
CA THR A 19 -17.92 11.92 0.99
C THR A 19 -18.16 11.38 -0.42
N ASN A 20 -17.10 11.31 -1.24
CA ASN A 20 -17.12 10.81 -2.61
C ASN A 20 -16.67 9.34 -2.73
N ALA A 21 -16.49 8.63 -1.61
CA ALA A 21 -16.03 7.26 -1.63
C ALA A 21 -17.10 6.31 -2.21
N PRO A 22 -16.81 5.56 -3.29
CA PRO A 22 -17.75 4.61 -3.85
C PRO A 22 -18.13 3.53 -2.84
N ASN A 23 -19.38 3.09 -2.88
CA ASN A 23 -19.86 1.98 -2.05
C ASN A 23 -19.27 0.66 -2.54
N LYS A 24 -19.27 -0.38 -1.70
CA LYS A 24 -18.74 -1.72 -2.04
C LYS A 24 -19.38 -2.37 -3.27
N ASN A 25 -20.62 -2.00 -3.58
CA ASN A 25 -21.37 -2.52 -4.74
C ASN A 25 -21.17 -1.68 -6.01
N ASP A 26 -20.43 -0.58 -5.92
CA ASP A 26 -20.12 0.27 -7.06
C ASP A 26 -19.00 -0.39 -7.91
N PRO A 27 -19.10 -0.42 -9.24
CA PRO A 27 -18.02 -0.90 -10.11
C PRO A 27 -16.68 -0.17 -9.88
N ASN A 28 -16.72 1.07 -9.39
CA ASN A 28 -15.55 1.89 -9.09
C ASN A 28 -15.06 1.71 -7.64
N TYR A 29 -15.56 0.72 -6.90
CA TYR A 29 -15.10 0.45 -5.55
C TYR A 29 -13.61 0.10 -5.51
N ASP A 30 -12.86 0.88 -4.73
CA ASP A 30 -11.46 0.65 -4.44
C ASP A 30 -11.26 0.47 -2.92
N PRO A 31 -10.85 -0.73 -2.45
CA PRO A 31 -10.47 -0.98 -1.06
C PRO A 31 -9.43 0.01 -0.50
N LEU A 32 -8.60 0.60 -1.37
CA LEU A 32 -7.53 1.53 -1.02
C LEU A 32 -7.89 2.99 -1.25
N TYR A 33 -9.15 3.33 -1.57
CA TYR A 33 -9.59 4.68 -1.93
C TYR A 33 -9.00 5.78 -1.04
N LYS A 34 -8.97 5.55 0.28
CA LYS A 34 -8.48 6.51 1.29
C LYS A 34 -6.99 6.82 1.22
N VAL A 35 -6.19 5.98 0.59
CA VAL A 35 -4.74 6.13 0.45
C VAL A 35 -4.28 6.15 -1.01
N ARG A 36 -5.20 5.92 -1.96
CA ARG A 36 -4.92 5.79 -3.39
C ARG A 36 -4.10 6.95 -3.96
N PRO A 37 -4.42 8.24 -3.69
CA PRO A 37 -3.64 9.34 -4.27
C PRO A 37 -2.17 9.34 -3.83
N VAL A 38 -1.88 8.88 -2.61
CA VAL A 38 -0.50 8.77 -2.11
C VAL A 38 0.20 7.58 -2.74
N ILE A 39 -0.47 6.44 -2.88
CA ILE A 39 0.11 5.27 -3.57
C ILE A 39 0.47 5.64 -5.01
N ASP A 40 -0.46 6.25 -5.74
CA ASP A 40 -0.25 6.62 -7.15
C ASP A 40 0.86 7.66 -7.29
N LEU A 41 0.90 8.67 -6.41
CA LEU A 41 1.98 9.64 -6.37
C LEU A 41 3.35 8.98 -6.14
N LEU A 42 3.46 8.06 -5.18
CA LEU A 42 4.71 7.37 -4.87
C LEU A 42 5.15 6.48 -6.04
N VAL A 43 4.27 5.64 -6.55
CA VAL A 43 4.58 4.73 -7.68
C VAL A 43 4.98 5.50 -8.93
N ASN A 44 4.30 6.61 -9.24
CA ASN A 44 4.66 7.47 -10.38
C ASN A 44 6.03 8.12 -10.17
N ASN A 45 6.32 8.59 -8.96
CA ASN A 45 7.62 9.17 -8.65
C ASN A 45 8.72 8.11 -8.73
N TYR A 46 8.52 6.90 -8.19
CA TYR A 46 9.53 5.84 -8.21
C TYR A 46 9.99 5.50 -9.63
N LYS A 47 9.06 5.50 -10.58
CA LYS A 47 9.34 5.21 -12.00
C LYS A 47 9.99 6.37 -12.75
N THR A 48 9.82 7.61 -12.29
CA THR A 48 10.30 8.81 -13.00
C THR A 48 11.63 9.33 -12.47
N VAL A 49 11.91 9.13 -11.19
CA VAL A 49 13.15 9.65 -10.56
C VAL A 49 14.34 8.69 -10.68
N TYR A 50 14.10 7.43 -11.05
CA TYR A 50 15.13 6.41 -11.12
C TYR A 50 14.91 5.46 -12.30
N LEU A 51 15.96 5.23 -13.09
CA LEU A 51 15.98 4.22 -14.14
C LEU A 51 16.73 2.99 -13.62
N PRO A 52 16.04 1.88 -13.32
CA PRO A 52 16.70 0.69 -12.81
C PRO A 52 17.56 0.01 -13.88
N GLY A 53 18.59 -0.69 -13.42
CA GLY A 53 19.38 -1.61 -14.21
C GLY A 53 18.60 -2.86 -14.64
N LYS A 54 19.31 -3.79 -15.27
CA LYS A 54 18.69 -4.98 -15.89
C LYS A 54 18.19 -6.02 -14.89
N ASN A 55 18.74 -6.02 -13.67
CA ASN A 55 18.50 -7.06 -12.68
C ASN A 55 17.45 -6.58 -11.68
N LEU A 56 16.24 -7.13 -11.81
CA LEU A 56 15.10 -6.83 -10.95
C LEU A 56 14.68 -8.08 -10.19
N SER A 57 14.28 -7.90 -8.93
CA SER A 57 13.66 -8.92 -8.08
C SER A 57 12.21 -8.57 -7.83
N VAL A 58 11.32 -9.57 -7.91
CA VAL A 58 9.90 -9.44 -7.55
C VAL A 58 9.63 -10.36 -6.38
N ASP A 59 9.14 -9.82 -5.28
CA ASP A 59 8.86 -10.60 -4.07
C ASP A 59 7.73 -9.93 -3.27
N GLU A 60 7.37 -10.57 -2.16
CA GLU A 60 6.26 -10.21 -1.28
C GLU A 60 6.79 -9.64 0.02
N ALA A 61 6.33 -8.45 0.36
CA ALA A 61 6.58 -7.83 1.65
C ALA A 61 5.31 -7.79 2.51
N MET A 62 5.51 -7.64 3.81
CA MET A 62 4.45 -7.58 4.80
C MET A 62 4.52 -6.26 5.57
N ILE A 63 3.47 -5.45 5.46
CA ILE A 63 3.28 -4.27 6.30
C ILE A 63 2.56 -4.71 7.56
N GLY A 64 3.24 -4.62 8.71
CA GLY A 64 2.66 -5.00 9.99
C GLY A 64 1.45 -4.17 10.37
N TYR A 65 0.29 -4.81 10.46
CA TYR A 65 -0.96 -4.16 10.83
C TYR A 65 -1.87 -5.16 11.52
N LYS A 66 -2.46 -4.76 12.66
CA LYS A 66 -3.37 -5.59 13.47
C LYS A 66 -4.79 -5.01 13.61
N GLY A 67 -5.09 -3.92 12.89
CA GLY A 67 -6.43 -3.34 12.88
C GLY A 67 -7.39 -4.09 11.98
N ARG A 68 -8.63 -3.62 11.89
CA ARG A 68 -9.70 -4.25 11.10
C ARG A 68 -9.67 -3.76 9.65
N VAL A 69 -9.06 -4.54 8.77
CA VAL A 69 -9.12 -4.38 7.30
C VAL A 69 -9.39 -5.74 6.67
N HIS A 70 -10.24 -5.79 5.64
CA HIS A 70 -10.71 -7.07 5.08
C HIS A 70 -9.61 -7.84 4.34
N PHE A 71 -8.67 -7.13 3.70
CA PHE A 71 -7.56 -7.71 2.96
C PHE A 71 -6.31 -8.02 3.81
N GLN A 72 -6.46 -8.10 5.13
CA GLN A 72 -5.37 -8.53 6.00
C GLN A 72 -5.00 -9.99 5.68
N GLN A 73 -3.71 -10.27 5.57
CA GLN A 73 -3.19 -11.60 5.26
C GLN A 73 -2.43 -12.18 6.45
N TYR A 74 -2.52 -13.50 6.59
CA TYR A 74 -1.69 -14.28 7.50
C TYR A 74 -0.61 -15.03 6.72
N MET A 75 0.66 -14.75 6.98
CA MET A 75 1.81 -15.41 6.37
C MET A 75 2.69 -16.03 7.46
N PRO A 76 2.58 -17.35 7.73
CA PRO A 76 3.22 -17.97 8.90
C PRO A 76 4.75 -17.94 8.88
N ALA A 77 5.34 -17.89 7.69
CA ALA A 77 6.79 -17.88 7.48
C ALA A 77 7.44 -16.49 7.60
N LYS A 78 6.65 -15.40 7.67
CA LYS A 78 7.19 -14.04 7.81
C LYS A 78 7.30 -13.67 9.31
N PRO A 79 8.30 -12.86 9.72
CA PRO A 79 8.43 -12.41 11.11
C PRO A 79 7.17 -11.71 11.64
N THR A 80 6.61 -10.84 10.79
CA THR A 80 5.29 -10.25 11.00
C THR A 80 4.26 -11.14 10.32
N LYS A 81 3.58 -11.98 11.11
CA LYS A 81 2.66 -12.98 10.54
C LYS A 81 1.34 -12.39 10.06
N TRP A 82 0.85 -11.33 10.69
CA TRP A 82 -0.42 -10.68 10.36
C TRP A 82 -0.17 -9.27 9.86
N GLY A 83 -0.71 -8.92 8.70
CA GLY A 83 -0.52 -7.59 8.12
C GLY A 83 -1.15 -7.42 6.75
N ILE A 84 -0.72 -6.38 6.06
CA ILE A 84 -1.12 -6.10 4.68
C ILE A 84 0.00 -6.63 3.78
N LYS A 85 -0.34 -7.60 2.93
CA LYS A 85 0.59 -8.14 1.92
C LYS A 85 0.74 -7.12 0.80
N ILE A 86 1.98 -6.88 0.38
CA ILE A 86 2.31 -6.11 -0.82
C ILE A 86 3.22 -6.93 -1.73
N TRP A 87 3.08 -6.75 -3.03
CA TRP A 87 4.05 -7.17 -4.03
C TRP A 87 4.96 -5.98 -4.33
N GLU A 88 6.25 -6.19 -4.42
CA GLU A 88 7.22 -5.16 -4.76
C GLU A 88 8.18 -5.65 -5.83
N VAL A 89 8.60 -4.74 -6.71
CA VAL A 89 9.71 -4.95 -7.63
C VAL A 89 10.83 -4.01 -7.28
N CYS A 90 12.00 -4.59 -6.99
CA CYS A 90 13.17 -3.88 -6.52
C CYS A 90 14.38 -4.19 -7.39
N GLU A 91 15.25 -3.21 -7.60
CA GLU A 91 16.53 -3.44 -8.27
C GLU A 91 17.50 -4.21 -7.36
N SER A 92 18.21 -5.20 -7.90
CA SER A 92 19.07 -6.08 -7.10
C SER A 92 20.31 -5.40 -6.52
N GLU A 93 20.87 -4.40 -7.21
CA GLU A 93 22.14 -3.77 -6.81
C GLU A 93 21.93 -2.71 -5.72
N THR A 94 20.93 -1.84 -5.88
CA THR A 94 20.67 -0.75 -4.93
C THR A 94 19.57 -1.06 -3.91
N GLY A 95 18.74 -2.07 -4.16
CA GLY A 95 17.52 -2.32 -3.39
C GLY A 95 16.41 -1.30 -3.66
N TYR A 96 16.53 -0.47 -4.71
CA TYR A 96 15.55 0.56 -5.03
C TYR A 96 14.20 -0.06 -5.42
N CYS A 97 13.12 0.36 -4.75
CA CYS A 97 11.75 -0.06 -5.09
C CYS A 97 11.25 0.71 -6.31
N VAL A 98 11.10 0.01 -7.44
CA VAL A 98 10.64 0.59 -8.71
C VAL A 98 9.12 0.70 -8.75
N ASN A 99 8.42 -0.28 -8.17
CA ASN A 99 6.97 -0.32 -8.11
C ASN A 99 6.51 -1.26 -6.99
N PHE A 100 5.30 -1.03 -6.47
CA PHE A 100 4.65 -1.95 -5.55
C PHE A 100 3.14 -1.99 -5.80
N ASN A 101 2.50 -3.07 -5.37
CA ASN A 101 1.05 -3.23 -5.42
C ASN A 101 0.54 -3.87 -4.13
N VAL A 102 -0.49 -3.27 -3.53
CA VAL A 102 -1.11 -3.77 -2.31
C VAL A 102 -2.11 -4.87 -2.67
N TYR A 103 -1.99 -6.01 -2.02
CA TYR A 103 -2.90 -7.13 -2.24
C TYR A 103 -4.22 -6.87 -1.49
N THR A 104 -5.33 -6.75 -2.22
CA THR A 104 -6.66 -6.44 -1.68
C THR A 104 -7.73 -7.50 -1.99
N ASP A 105 -7.29 -8.76 -2.11
CA ASP A 105 -8.05 -9.93 -2.58
C ASP A 105 -8.19 -10.04 -4.11
N LYS A 106 -8.41 -11.29 -4.54
CA LYS A 106 -8.61 -11.66 -5.94
C LYS A 106 -9.94 -11.08 -6.45
N LYS A 107 -9.90 -10.29 -7.53
CA LYS A 107 -11.03 -10.33 -8.48
C LYS A 107 -11.18 -11.79 -8.92
N PRO A 108 -12.40 -12.34 -9.03
CA PRO A 108 -12.56 -13.67 -9.61
C PRO A 108 -11.81 -13.69 -10.95
N ASP A 109 -10.99 -14.72 -11.14
CA ASP A 109 -10.11 -14.84 -12.29
C ASP A 109 -10.92 -14.58 -13.58
N GLU A 110 -10.48 -13.60 -14.40
CA GLU A 110 -10.89 -13.47 -15.81
C GLU A 110 -10.02 -14.40 -16.67
#